data_AF-A0A662BTA2-F1
#
_entry.id   AF-A0A662BTA2-F1
#
_cell.length_a   1.000
_cell.length_b   1.000
_cell.length_c   1.000
_cell.angle_alpha   90.00
_cell.angle_beta   90.00
_cell.angle_gamma   90.00
#
_symmetry.space_group_name_H-M   'P 1'
#
loop_
_entity.id
_entity.type
_entity.pdbx_description
1 polymer ?
#
loop_
_entity_poly.entity_id
_entity_poly.type
_entity_poly.pdbx_seq_one_letter_code
_entity_poly.pdbx_strand_id
1 'polypeptide(L)'
;MISGGMAIGQTPGLNEEKYWDYRDKLKNDFMIGIGPEMGMSIPAGIRDTISGVLQWTDATMSLGEYIGVLAMEYRILEGKGSETDETVKELFYALYALNRLDFHAEPFYGGMPSLNGFFIRDDIDEDSLDMTAVLEHLNQGLPFPQISGLDSDHMDPIPQNNEESLDQAITLITGLGLVSRCVPEDVVFTDDKSVQEFQDFETSLKQEAENMITRIVNYMKEGDSTRVYLDPSDPNLFGMQGDAWDFIIKNPVTFEPVLRGENAFLLSKGFTSAKYHFTGLYSPTTDLMMDTIADTLFKAFESFIIPNDQDFKLINLNAMSNYWPSGLQEDTSNTEYNARILGPRAQSQGYEWVPMLHQLVFGGVNNYLMSELPPDTLFYNNPFGYYAYLLDLAPPEGPFNYGNGLYPEWEWSSSSRTIQPGRRGEMSNAFPGNYNGLDYMLYFNMYTLLFSGTIGSKELVEEHVNIYPNPFKDKITLDITSPANYEIFGIDGRHVLSGGPVEKGSIGMREFPPGIYIIRISDNNNNIITRKIIKQPY
;
A
#
# COMPACT_ATOMS: atom_id res chain seq x y z
N MET A 1 -25.49 -10.72 22.96
CA MET A 1 -25.74 -11.91 22.12
C MET A 1 -25.70 -11.43 20.68
N ILE A 2 -24.52 -11.50 20.05
CA ILE A 2 -24.35 -11.15 18.65
C ILE A 2 -24.72 -12.42 17.88
N SER A 3 -25.80 -12.37 17.10
CA SER A 3 -26.15 -13.44 16.17
C SER A 3 -25.08 -13.46 15.08
N GLY A 4 -24.12 -14.36 15.21
CA GLY A 4 -23.15 -14.66 14.16
C GLY A 4 -23.87 -15.28 12.97
N GLY A 5 -24.40 -14.44 12.09
CA GLY A 5 -24.70 -14.86 10.73
C GLY A 5 -23.39 -15.30 10.10
N MET A 6 -23.34 -16.54 9.62
CA MET A 6 -22.24 -17.00 8.79
C MET A 6 -22.20 -16.11 7.55
N ALA A 7 -21.27 -15.14 7.51
CA ALA A 7 -21.00 -14.37 6.32
C ALA A 7 -20.64 -15.35 5.20
N ILE A 8 -21.47 -15.38 4.15
CA ILE A 8 -21.13 -16.09 2.93
C ILE A 8 -20.02 -15.23 2.30
N GLY A 9 -18.79 -15.75 2.27
CA GLY A 9 -17.64 -15.03 1.68
C GLY A 9 -17.98 -14.54 0.27
N GLN A 10 -17.52 -13.34 -0.05
CA GLN A 10 -17.78 -12.70 -1.34
C GLN A 10 -16.98 -13.43 -2.43
N THR A 11 -17.39 -13.26 -3.69
CA THR A 11 -16.65 -13.85 -4.82
C THR A 11 -15.56 -12.87 -5.27
N PRO A 12 -14.46 -13.34 -5.91
CA PRO A 12 -13.44 -12.45 -6.46
C PRO A 12 -14.01 -11.32 -7.35
N GLY A 13 -15.04 -11.63 -8.15
CA GLY A 13 -15.71 -10.64 -8.99
C GLY A 13 -16.45 -9.54 -8.21
N LEU A 14 -16.98 -9.85 -7.02
CA LEU A 14 -17.59 -8.82 -6.16
C LEU A 14 -16.54 -7.89 -5.55
N ASN A 15 -15.35 -8.39 -5.22
CA ASN A 15 -14.26 -7.54 -4.75
C ASN A 15 -13.69 -6.65 -5.86
N GLU A 16 -13.69 -7.12 -7.11
CA GLU A 16 -13.34 -6.32 -8.29
C GLU A 16 -14.39 -5.23 -8.58
N GLU A 17 -15.69 -5.53 -8.50
CA GLU A 17 -16.75 -4.52 -8.59
C GLU A 17 -16.60 -3.46 -7.50
N LYS A 18 -16.38 -3.90 -6.25
CA LYS A 18 -16.14 -3.02 -5.10
C LYS A 18 -14.89 -2.14 -5.29
N TYR A 19 -13.84 -2.65 -5.92
CA TYR A 19 -12.65 -1.87 -6.25
C TYR A 19 -12.99 -0.69 -7.15
N TRP A 20 -13.74 -0.92 -8.23
CA TRP A 20 -14.14 0.16 -9.12
C TRP A 20 -15.11 1.15 -8.46
N ASP A 21 -16.04 0.68 -7.62
CA ASP A 21 -16.88 1.56 -6.82
C ASP A 21 -16.07 2.46 -5.88
N TYR A 22 -15.00 1.94 -5.28
CA TYR A 22 -14.10 2.73 -4.44
C TYR A 22 -13.27 3.72 -5.26
N ARG A 23 -12.81 3.34 -6.45
CA ARG A 23 -12.11 4.23 -7.37
C ARG A 23 -12.98 5.41 -7.80
N ASP A 24 -14.24 5.15 -8.13
CA ASP A 24 -15.18 6.19 -8.50
C ASP A 24 -15.51 7.13 -7.33
N LYS A 25 -15.70 6.59 -6.12
CA LYS A 25 -15.91 7.42 -4.92
C LYS A 25 -14.69 8.27 -4.58
N LEU A 26 -13.49 7.72 -4.67
CA LEU A 26 -12.26 8.49 -4.45
C LEU A 26 -12.25 9.73 -5.34
N LYS A 27 -12.49 9.53 -6.65
CA LYS A 27 -12.46 10.62 -7.64
C LYS A 27 -13.56 11.65 -7.46
N ASN A 28 -14.78 11.21 -7.16
CA ASN A 28 -15.94 12.11 -7.12
C ASN A 28 -16.20 12.72 -5.72
N ASP A 29 -15.79 12.02 -4.66
CA ASP A 29 -16.15 12.37 -3.29
C ASP A 29 -14.94 12.81 -2.44
N PHE A 30 -13.70 12.58 -2.89
CA PHE A 30 -12.50 12.87 -2.10
C PHE A 30 -11.43 13.65 -2.88
N MET A 31 -11.71 14.09 -4.10
CA MET A 31 -10.75 14.83 -4.92
C MET A 31 -11.42 16.04 -5.56
N ILE A 32 -10.72 17.18 -5.58
CA ILE A 32 -11.20 18.40 -6.25
C ILE A 32 -11.30 18.18 -7.77
N GLY A 33 -10.43 17.33 -8.33
CA GLY A 33 -10.38 16.96 -9.73
C GLY A 33 -9.07 16.26 -10.07
N ILE A 34 -8.95 15.80 -11.33
CA ILE A 34 -7.72 15.25 -11.89
C ILE A 34 -7.16 16.26 -12.88
N GLY A 35 -5.95 16.76 -12.61
CA GLY A 35 -5.31 17.78 -13.42
C GLY A 35 -4.08 18.42 -12.75
N PRO A 36 -3.45 19.39 -13.44
CA PRO A 36 -2.22 20.02 -12.98
C PRO A 36 -2.45 21.17 -12.00
N GLU A 37 -3.68 21.70 -11.93
CA GLU A 37 -4.01 22.89 -11.13
C GLU A 37 -3.94 22.62 -9.62
N MET A 38 -3.83 23.71 -8.87
CA MET A 38 -3.77 23.74 -7.41
C MET A 38 -4.91 22.92 -6.77
N GLY A 39 -4.57 22.07 -5.79
CA GLY A 39 -5.50 21.15 -5.13
C GLY A 39 -5.99 19.95 -5.96
N MET A 40 -5.78 19.94 -7.28
CA MET A 40 -6.13 18.78 -8.11
C MET A 40 -5.11 17.64 -7.93
N SER A 41 -5.61 16.42 -8.12
CA SER A 41 -4.85 15.17 -8.06
C SER A 41 -4.26 14.84 -6.67
N ILE A 42 -4.77 15.49 -5.62
CA ILE A 42 -4.43 15.22 -4.21
C ILE A 42 -5.68 14.66 -3.51
N PRO A 43 -5.66 13.41 -3.03
CA PRO A 43 -6.80 12.84 -2.31
C PRO A 43 -6.96 13.41 -0.90
N ALA A 44 -8.18 13.77 -0.54
CA ALA A 44 -8.58 14.00 0.83
C ALA A 44 -8.58 12.67 1.61
N GLY A 45 -8.22 12.69 2.88
CA GLY A 45 -8.24 11.50 3.73
C GLY A 45 -9.64 11.21 4.28
N ILE A 46 -10.35 12.27 4.69
CA ILE A 46 -11.55 12.15 5.50
C ILE A 46 -12.59 13.15 5.05
N ARG A 47 -13.81 12.66 4.86
CA ARG A 47 -15.01 13.48 4.76
C ARG A 47 -15.71 13.51 6.10
N ASP A 48 -15.46 14.57 6.87
CA ASP A 48 -16.01 14.72 8.21
C ASP A 48 -17.46 15.19 8.14
N THR A 49 -18.37 14.27 8.45
CA THR A 49 -19.83 14.50 8.40
C THR A 49 -20.36 15.27 9.62
N ILE A 50 -19.57 15.40 10.69
CA ILE A 50 -19.94 16.13 11.91
C ILE A 50 -19.58 17.60 11.76
N SER A 51 -18.35 17.91 11.36
CA SER A 51 -17.92 19.29 11.13
C SER A 51 -18.36 19.83 9.76
N GLY A 52 -18.68 18.93 8.82
CA GLY A 52 -19.12 19.30 7.47
C GLY A 52 -17.96 19.77 6.59
N VAL A 53 -16.76 19.23 6.77
CA VAL A 53 -15.58 19.57 5.97
C VAL A 53 -14.95 18.35 5.30
N LEU A 54 -14.22 18.58 4.22
CA LEU A 54 -13.36 17.58 3.60
C LEU A 54 -11.90 17.88 3.96
N GLN A 55 -11.18 16.89 4.47
CA GLN A 55 -9.90 17.06 5.16
C GLN A 55 -8.70 16.56 4.34
N TRP A 56 -7.74 17.46 4.12
CA TRP A 56 -6.41 17.24 3.56
C TRP A 56 -5.35 17.55 4.61
N THR A 57 -5.29 16.72 5.66
CA THR A 57 -4.31 16.84 6.74
C THR A 57 -2.91 16.39 6.25
N ASP A 58 -2.44 15.19 6.62
CA ASP A 58 -1.24 14.55 6.05
C ASP A 58 -1.47 14.10 4.59
N ALA A 59 -1.93 15.00 3.71
CA ALA A 59 -2.45 14.71 2.37
C ALA A 59 -1.45 13.97 1.48
N THR A 60 -0.16 14.28 1.58
CA THR A 60 0.90 13.54 0.86
C THR A 60 1.02 12.07 1.24
N MET A 61 0.53 11.65 2.42
CA MET A 61 0.40 10.20 2.71
C MET A 61 -0.67 9.57 1.82
N SER A 62 -1.85 10.20 1.70
CA SER A 62 -2.90 9.74 0.79
C SER A 62 -2.45 9.83 -0.66
N LEU A 63 -1.68 10.85 -1.04
CA LEU A 63 -1.07 10.96 -2.36
C LEU A 63 -0.12 9.79 -2.65
N GLY A 64 0.75 9.43 -1.69
CA GLY A 64 1.66 8.28 -1.83
C GLY A 64 0.91 6.95 -1.99
N GLU A 65 -0.16 6.74 -1.21
CA GLU A 65 -1.03 5.57 -1.37
C GLU A 65 -1.72 5.54 -2.74
N TYR A 66 -2.24 6.68 -3.19
CA TYR A 66 -2.90 6.81 -4.49
C TYR A 66 -1.96 6.55 -5.67
N ILE A 67 -0.73 7.10 -5.63
CA ILE A 67 0.33 6.79 -6.59
C ILE A 67 0.59 5.27 -6.62
N GLY A 68 0.69 4.62 -5.45
CA GLY A 68 0.85 3.17 -5.34
C GLY A 68 -0.32 2.37 -5.91
N VAL A 69 -1.56 2.81 -5.64
CA VAL A 69 -2.78 2.22 -6.22
C VAL A 69 -2.72 2.25 -7.74
N LEU A 70 -2.48 3.43 -8.33
CA LEU A 70 -2.44 3.64 -9.77
C LEU A 70 -1.32 2.84 -10.45
N ALA A 71 -0.13 2.78 -9.84
CA ALA A 71 0.98 1.99 -10.35
C ALA A 71 0.64 0.51 -10.46
N MET A 72 0.02 -0.06 -9.42
CA MET A 72 -0.38 -1.46 -9.42
C MET A 72 -1.62 -1.72 -10.29
N GLU A 73 -2.56 -0.77 -10.35
CA GLU A 73 -3.73 -0.81 -11.25
C GLU A 73 -3.26 -0.90 -12.70
N TYR A 74 -2.31 -0.06 -13.11
CA TYR A 74 -1.68 -0.11 -14.43
C TYR A 74 -1.18 -1.52 -14.74
N ARG A 75 -0.39 -2.11 -13.83
CA ARG A 75 0.18 -3.46 -14.03
C ARG A 75 -0.89 -4.55 -14.12
N ILE A 76 -1.95 -4.44 -13.34
CA ILE A 76 -3.08 -5.39 -13.38
C ILE A 76 -3.83 -5.27 -14.72
N LEU A 77 -4.14 -4.05 -15.16
CA LEU A 77 -4.84 -3.79 -16.41
C LEU A 77 -4.01 -4.20 -17.63
N GLU A 78 -2.74 -3.80 -17.68
CA GLU A 78 -1.79 -4.19 -18.72
C GLU A 78 -1.66 -5.73 -18.79
N GLY A 79 -1.49 -6.39 -17.64
CA GLY A 79 -1.40 -7.85 -17.56
C GLY A 79 -2.66 -8.58 -18.04
N LYS A 80 -3.83 -7.93 -17.99
CA LYS A 80 -5.10 -8.41 -18.54
C LYS A 80 -5.32 -8.03 -20.01
N GLY A 81 -4.47 -7.17 -20.59
CA GLY A 81 -4.68 -6.58 -21.92
C GLY A 81 -5.85 -5.58 -21.97
N SER A 82 -6.20 -4.97 -20.83
CA SER A 82 -7.21 -3.93 -20.70
C SER A 82 -6.65 -2.54 -21.05
N GLU A 83 -7.53 -1.56 -21.27
CA GLU A 83 -7.17 -0.16 -21.49
C GLU A 83 -6.53 0.44 -20.22
N THR A 84 -5.43 1.19 -20.40
CA THR A 84 -4.65 1.80 -19.30
C THR A 84 -4.62 3.33 -19.37
N ASP A 85 -5.17 3.95 -20.42
CA ASP A 85 -5.03 5.38 -20.72
C ASP A 85 -5.47 6.27 -19.55
N GLU A 86 -6.62 5.98 -18.92
CA GLU A 86 -7.10 6.77 -17.78
C GLU A 86 -6.21 6.58 -16.54
N THR A 87 -5.75 5.36 -16.24
CA THR A 87 -4.81 5.11 -15.15
C THR A 87 -3.47 5.81 -15.38
N VAL A 88 -2.97 5.83 -16.62
CA VAL A 88 -1.74 6.54 -17.01
C VAL A 88 -1.90 8.05 -16.84
N LYS A 89 -3.06 8.60 -17.25
CA LYS A 89 -3.39 10.02 -17.06
C LYS A 89 -3.46 10.39 -15.57
N GLU A 90 -4.19 9.62 -14.78
CA GLU A 90 -4.30 9.85 -13.33
C GLU A 90 -2.92 9.74 -12.65
N LEU A 91 -2.10 8.75 -13.03
CA LEU A 91 -0.75 8.57 -12.48
C LEU A 91 0.17 9.73 -12.84
N PHE A 92 0.13 10.19 -14.10
CA PHE A 92 0.86 11.38 -14.51
C PHE A 92 0.50 12.59 -13.64
N TYR A 93 -0.79 12.87 -13.46
CA TYR A 93 -1.19 14.04 -12.67
C TYR A 93 -0.96 13.88 -11.16
N ALA A 94 -0.98 12.67 -10.62
CA ALA A 94 -0.60 12.42 -9.22
C ALA A 94 0.91 12.68 -8.99
N LEU A 95 1.77 12.21 -9.90
CA LEU A 95 3.21 12.54 -9.89
C LEU A 95 3.43 14.04 -10.11
N TYR A 96 2.71 14.65 -11.05
CA TYR A 96 2.77 16.08 -11.31
C TYR A 96 2.40 16.90 -10.07
N ALA A 97 1.38 16.48 -9.32
CA ALA A 97 0.98 17.12 -8.07
C ALA A 97 2.10 17.05 -7.02
N LEU A 98 2.80 15.91 -6.88
CA LEU A 98 3.95 15.84 -5.97
C LEU A 98 5.06 16.82 -6.37
N ASN A 99 5.41 16.90 -7.65
CA ASN A 99 6.38 17.89 -8.12
C ASN A 99 5.90 19.33 -7.91
N ARG A 100 4.59 19.58 -8.01
CA ARG A 100 4.01 20.88 -7.73
C ARG A 100 4.20 21.24 -6.26
N LEU A 101 3.98 20.29 -5.35
CA LEU A 101 4.20 20.48 -3.92
C LEU A 101 5.69 20.68 -3.56
N ASP A 102 6.62 19.99 -4.24
CA ASP A 102 8.08 20.20 -4.14
C ASP A 102 8.45 21.61 -4.66
N PHE A 103 8.11 21.91 -5.92
CA PHE A 103 8.43 23.16 -6.60
C PHE A 103 7.91 24.43 -5.91
N HIS A 104 6.75 24.34 -5.24
CA HIS A 104 6.12 25.46 -4.55
C HIS A 104 6.40 25.50 -3.04
N ALA A 105 7.18 24.57 -2.49
CA ALA A 105 7.48 24.54 -1.07
C ALA A 105 8.26 25.78 -0.62
N GLU A 106 9.37 26.12 -1.25
CA GLU A 106 10.11 27.34 -0.89
C GLU A 106 9.29 28.61 -1.09
N PRO A 107 8.58 28.84 -2.22
CA PRO A 107 7.70 29.99 -2.39
C PRO A 107 6.70 30.18 -1.26
N PHE A 108 6.11 29.10 -0.74
CA PHE A 108 5.18 29.16 0.40
C PHE A 108 5.84 29.77 1.66
N TYR A 109 7.14 29.50 1.88
CA TYR A 109 7.92 30.07 2.97
C TYR A 109 8.71 31.36 2.60
N GLY A 110 8.50 31.90 1.38
CA GLY A 110 9.15 33.14 0.92
C GLY A 110 10.50 32.97 0.22
N GLY A 111 10.85 31.74 -0.17
CA GLY A 111 12.03 31.40 -0.97
C GLY A 111 11.78 31.36 -2.49
N MET A 112 12.74 30.80 -3.22
CA MET A 112 12.66 30.62 -4.68
C MET A 112 12.26 29.18 -5.00
N PRO A 113 11.41 28.94 -6.01
CA PRO A 113 10.95 27.59 -6.34
C PRO A 113 12.11 26.65 -6.69
N SER A 114 12.04 25.42 -6.21
CA SER A 114 13.07 24.40 -6.38
C SER A 114 12.46 23.01 -6.41
N LEU A 115 12.95 22.14 -7.30
CA LEU A 115 12.69 20.70 -7.22
C LEU A 115 13.88 20.05 -6.50
N ASN A 116 13.87 20.07 -5.17
CA ASN A 116 14.97 19.54 -4.37
C ASN A 116 14.55 18.36 -3.49
N GLY A 117 13.25 18.08 -3.36
CA GLY A 117 12.70 17.00 -2.56
C GLY A 117 12.11 17.43 -1.22
N PHE A 118 12.15 18.73 -0.88
CA PHE A 118 11.35 19.31 0.21
C PHE A 118 10.00 19.71 -0.33
N PHE A 119 8.91 19.27 0.30
CA PHE A 119 7.55 19.54 -0.17
C PHE A 119 6.67 20.09 0.94
N ILE A 120 5.65 20.85 0.54
CA ILE A 120 4.50 21.17 1.40
C ILE A 120 3.48 20.04 1.37
N ARG A 121 2.63 19.93 2.40
CA ARG A 121 1.72 18.78 2.57
C ARG A 121 0.60 18.77 1.55
N ASP A 122 0.10 19.95 1.23
CA ASP A 122 -0.86 20.19 0.16
C ASP A 122 -0.81 21.66 -0.27
N ASP A 123 -1.51 21.96 -1.35
CA ASP A 123 -1.68 23.30 -1.88
C ASP A 123 -3.16 23.67 -2.02
N ILE A 124 -3.99 23.34 -1.04
CA ILE A 124 -5.43 23.60 -1.10
C ILE A 124 -5.76 24.86 -0.31
N ASP A 125 -6.19 25.90 -1.01
CA ASP A 125 -6.65 27.13 -0.38
C ASP A 125 -7.96 27.61 -1.02
N GLU A 126 -8.96 27.85 -0.17
CA GLU A 126 -10.31 28.25 -0.57
C GLU A 126 -10.33 29.58 -1.33
N ASP A 127 -9.39 30.49 -1.07
CA ASP A 127 -9.31 31.80 -1.75
C ASP A 127 -8.86 31.65 -3.21
N SER A 128 -8.20 30.54 -3.54
CA SER A 128 -7.66 30.24 -4.86
C SER A 128 -8.56 29.31 -5.70
N LEU A 129 -9.68 28.84 -5.13
CA LEU A 129 -10.60 27.88 -5.76
C LEU A 129 -11.98 28.50 -6.05
N ASP A 130 -12.66 28.02 -7.10
CA ASP A 130 -14.10 28.25 -7.26
C ASP A 130 -14.86 27.33 -6.28
N MET A 131 -14.99 27.80 -5.04
CA MET A 131 -15.63 27.03 -3.97
C MET A 131 -17.08 26.64 -4.28
N THR A 132 -17.79 27.39 -5.15
CA THR A 132 -19.14 26.98 -5.54
C THR A 132 -19.09 25.75 -6.43
N ALA A 133 -18.23 25.77 -7.46
CA ALA A 133 -18.05 24.63 -8.36
C ALA A 133 -17.48 23.41 -7.63
N VAL A 134 -16.49 23.62 -6.76
CA VAL A 134 -15.86 22.55 -5.96
C VAL A 134 -16.89 21.88 -5.04
N LEU A 135 -17.66 22.66 -4.28
CA LEU A 135 -18.68 22.09 -3.39
C LEU A 135 -19.87 21.47 -4.16
N GLU A 136 -20.23 21.99 -5.33
CA GLU A 136 -21.26 21.38 -6.18
C GLU A 136 -20.80 20.00 -6.68
N HIS A 137 -19.56 19.91 -7.18
CA HIS A 137 -18.94 18.66 -7.61
C HIS A 137 -18.87 17.65 -6.47
N LEU A 138 -18.22 18.03 -5.36
CA LEU A 138 -17.99 17.15 -4.21
C LEU A 138 -19.26 16.75 -3.46
N ASN A 139 -20.40 17.41 -3.69
CA ASN A 139 -21.67 17.05 -3.06
C ASN A 139 -22.66 16.38 -4.01
N GLN A 140 -22.26 16.12 -5.25
CA GLN A 140 -23.13 15.59 -6.27
C GLN A 140 -23.52 14.12 -5.99
N GLY A 141 -24.82 13.86 -5.86
CA GLY A 141 -25.35 12.49 -5.81
C GLY A 141 -25.11 11.72 -4.51
N LEU A 142 -24.62 12.38 -3.45
CA LEU A 142 -24.24 11.71 -2.21
C LEU A 142 -25.43 11.21 -1.38
N PRO A 143 -25.33 10.02 -0.76
CA PRO A 143 -26.32 9.51 0.18
C PRO A 143 -26.10 9.99 1.63
N PHE A 144 -25.02 10.71 1.91
CA PHE A 144 -24.60 11.17 3.24
C PHE A 144 -24.54 12.71 3.34
N PRO A 145 -24.34 13.29 4.54
CA PRO A 145 -24.31 14.74 4.72
C PRO A 145 -23.33 15.45 3.79
N GLN A 146 -23.78 16.57 3.23
CA GLN A 146 -22.97 17.43 2.38
C GLN A 146 -21.91 18.16 3.21
N ILE A 147 -20.75 18.38 2.60
CA ILE A 147 -19.71 19.27 3.14
C ILE A 147 -20.02 20.71 2.74
N SER A 148 -19.56 21.65 3.58
CA SER A 148 -19.70 23.09 3.39
C SER A 148 -18.37 23.85 3.37
N GLY A 149 -17.23 23.16 3.53
CA GLY A 149 -15.90 23.76 3.52
C GLY A 149 -14.80 22.72 3.38
N LEU A 150 -13.57 23.20 3.30
CA LEU A 150 -12.34 22.41 3.23
C LEU A 150 -11.51 22.63 4.50
N ASP A 151 -10.71 21.63 4.85
CA ASP A 151 -9.79 21.68 5.99
C ASP A 151 -8.45 21.14 5.50
N SER A 152 -7.47 22.03 5.36
CA SER A 152 -6.18 21.75 4.72
C SER A 152 -5.05 22.32 5.58
N ASP A 153 -3.92 21.60 5.63
CA ASP A 153 -2.73 22.06 6.35
C ASP A 153 -2.12 23.32 5.68
N HIS A 154 -2.39 23.56 4.38
CA HIS A 154 -2.00 24.78 3.67
C HIS A 154 -2.67 26.05 4.21
N MET A 155 -3.89 25.92 4.73
CA MET A 155 -4.64 27.04 5.31
C MET A 155 -4.35 27.25 6.81
N ASP A 156 -3.47 26.43 7.41
CA ASP A 156 -3.16 26.53 8.84
C ASP A 156 -2.47 27.88 9.15
N PRO A 157 -2.91 28.61 10.20
CA PRO A 157 -2.28 29.86 10.61
C PRO A 157 -0.82 29.73 11.08
N ILE A 158 -0.34 28.51 11.33
CA ILE A 158 1.04 28.15 11.66
C ILE A 158 1.64 27.47 10.42
N PRO A 159 2.39 28.20 9.56
CA PRO A 159 2.91 27.66 8.31
C PRO A 159 3.74 26.38 8.47
N GLN A 160 4.39 26.20 9.62
CA GLN A 160 5.17 24.98 9.92
C GLN A 160 4.32 23.70 9.96
N ASN A 161 3.00 23.82 10.15
CA ASN A 161 2.11 22.67 10.04
C ASN A 161 2.00 22.17 8.60
N ASN A 162 2.35 22.98 7.61
CA ASN A 162 2.41 22.58 6.20
C ASN A 162 3.79 22.06 5.76
N GLU A 163 4.75 21.89 6.69
CA GLU A 163 6.05 21.27 6.37
C GLU A 163 5.88 19.76 6.22
N GLU A 164 6.70 19.15 5.35
CA GLU A 164 6.78 17.70 5.27
C GLU A 164 7.17 17.04 6.60
N SER A 165 6.89 15.74 6.69
CA SER A 165 7.24 14.92 7.83
C SER A 165 7.76 13.56 7.38
N LEU A 166 8.44 12.89 8.30
CA LEU A 166 9.11 11.62 8.03
C LEU A 166 8.18 10.51 7.49
N ASP A 167 6.97 10.45 8.01
CA ASP A 167 5.91 9.54 7.59
C ASP A 167 5.43 9.82 6.18
N GLN A 168 5.25 11.10 5.84
CA GLN A 168 4.87 11.53 4.50
C GLN A 168 5.93 11.11 3.48
N ALA A 169 7.21 11.36 3.77
CA ALA A 169 8.31 10.93 2.92
C ALA A 169 8.34 9.40 2.72
N ILE A 170 8.11 8.60 3.78
CA ILE A 170 8.09 7.14 3.69
C ILE A 170 6.93 6.64 2.81
N THR A 171 5.73 7.18 3.01
CA THR A 171 4.55 6.78 2.23
C THR A 171 4.69 7.20 0.76
N LEU A 172 5.23 8.39 0.49
CA LEU A 172 5.56 8.81 -0.88
C LEU A 172 6.59 7.88 -1.53
N ILE A 173 7.71 7.58 -0.86
CA ILE A 173 8.71 6.64 -1.38
C ILE A 173 8.10 5.25 -1.62
N THR A 174 7.12 4.83 -0.81
CA THR A 174 6.37 3.59 -1.03
C THR A 174 5.60 3.61 -2.34
N GLY A 175 4.80 4.67 -2.58
CA GLY A 175 4.06 4.85 -3.83
C GLY A 175 4.97 4.96 -5.04
N LEU A 176 5.99 5.81 -4.98
CA LEU A 176 6.96 6.02 -6.05
C LEU A 176 7.76 4.75 -6.36
N GLY A 177 8.13 3.99 -5.32
CA GLY A 177 8.81 2.70 -5.46
C GLY A 177 7.93 1.68 -6.19
N LEU A 178 6.62 1.67 -5.93
CA LEU A 178 5.67 0.85 -6.67
C LEU A 178 5.55 1.28 -8.14
N VAL A 179 5.66 2.57 -8.47
CA VAL A 179 5.77 3.03 -9.87
C VAL A 179 7.00 2.42 -10.53
N SER A 180 8.19 2.58 -9.92
CA SER A 180 9.44 2.01 -10.46
C SER A 180 9.37 0.48 -10.69
N ARG A 181 8.56 -0.23 -9.90
CA ARG A 181 8.36 -1.69 -10.01
C ARG A 181 7.23 -2.14 -10.91
N CYS A 182 6.18 -1.33 -11.08
CA CYS A 182 4.96 -1.77 -11.76
C CYS A 182 4.76 -1.13 -13.13
N VAL A 183 5.43 0.00 -13.40
CA VAL A 183 5.26 0.75 -14.64
C VAL A 183 6.53 0.62 -15.50
N PRO A 184 6.44 0.17 -16.76
CA PRO A 184 7.56 0.15 -17.70
C PRO A 184 8.13 1.55 -17.99
N GLU A 185 9.39 1.58 -18.40
CA GLU A 185 10.15 2.82 -18.66
C GLU A 185 9.60 3.64 -19.83
N ASP A 186 8.95 2.99 -20.80
CA ASP A 186 8.42 3.60 -22.01
C ASP A 186 6.98 4.12 -21.86
N VAL A 187 6.38 3.98 -20.67
CA VAL A 187 5.05 4.52 -20.39
C VAL A 187 5.13 6.03 -20.18
N VAL A 188 4.44 6.76 -21.05
CA VAL A 188 4.30 8.21 -21.02
C VAL A 188 2.83 8.59 -21.12
N PHE A 189 2.45 9.73 -20.56
CA PHE A 189 1.12 10.29 -20.77
C PHE A 189 1.08 11.14 -22.04
N THR A 190 0.07 10.92 -22.88
CA THR A 190 -0.20 11.75 -24.05
C THR A 190 -1.56 12.41 -23.96
N ASP A 191 -1.61 13.73 -24.11
CA ASP A 191 -2.85 14.49 -24.25
C ASP A 191 -2.94 15.06 -25.67
N ASP A 192 -4.06 14.83 -26.34
CA ASP A 192 -4.25 15.20 -27.76
C ASP A 192 -3.09 14.78 -28.69
N LYS A 193 -2.48 13.61 -28.41
CA LYS A 193 -1.29 13.03 -29.10
C LYS A 193 0.03 13.76 -28.86
N SER A 194 0.05 14.74 -27.96
CA SER A 194 1.28 15.36 -27.48
C SER A 194 1.74 14.69 -26.19
N VAL A 195 2.99 14.24 -26.16
CA VAL A 195 3.62 13.73 -24.93
C VAL A 195 3.68 14.88 -23.94
N GLN A 196 3.17 14.64 -22.74
CA GLN A 196 3.21 15.63 -21.66
C GLN A 196 4.53 15.53 -20.91
N GLU A 197 5.02 16.66 -20.43
CA GLU A 197 6.27 16.79 -19.68
C GLU A 197 5.97 17.17 -18.23
N PHE A 198 6.79 16.67 -17.31
CA PHE A 198 6.84 17.12 -15.92
C PHE A 198 7.59 18.47 -15.81
N GLN A 199 7.56 19.04 -14.61
CA GLN A 199 8.16 20.34 -14.30
C GLN A 199 9.68 20.41 -14.55
N ASP A 200 10.37 19.27 -14.58
CA ASP A 200 11.80 19.12 -14.92
C ASP A 200 12.05 18.55 -16.33
N PHE A 201 11.02 18.55 -17.18
CA PHE A 201 11.03 18.07 -18.57
C PHE A 201 11.16 16.55 -18.73
N GLU A 202 11.03 15.76 -17.66
CA GLU A 202 10.88 14.31 -17.78
C GLU A 202 9.52 13.96 -18.40
N THR A 203 9.43 12.80 -19.06
CA THR A 203 8.21 12.29 -19.71
C THR A 203 7.86 10.87 -19.26
N SER A 204 8.85 10.06 -18.87
CA SER A 204 8.67 8.71 -18.34
C SER A 204 8.10 8.78 -16.92
N LEU A 205 6.95 8.13 -16.70
CA LEU A 205 6.36 8.06 -15.36
C LEU A 205 7.28 7.35 -14.37
N LYS A 206 7.98 6.32 -14.84
CA LYS A 206 8.92 5.56 -14.03
C LYS A 206 10.17 6.38 -13.69
N GLN A 207 10.81 6.98 -14.69
CA GLN A 207 12.02 7.78 -14.46
C GLN A 207 11.71 8.95 -13.53
N GLU A 208 10.54 9.57 -13.66
CA GLU A 208 10.18 10.68 -12.79
C GLU A 208 9.96 10.24 -11.34
N ALA A 209 9.32 9.08 -11.12
CA ALA A 209 9.21 8.53 -9.78
C ALA A 209 10.58 8.24 -9.15
N GLU A 210 11.55 7.74 -9.94
CA GLU A 210 12.92 7.52 -9.50
C GLU A 210 13.69 8.83 -9.21
N ASN A 211 13.42 9.88 -10.00
CA ASN A 211 13.95 11.23 -9.77
C ASN A 211 13.41 11.79 -8.43
N MET A 212 12.11 11.70 -8.19
CA MET A 212 11.46 12.12 -6.94
C MET A 212 12.01 11.38 -5.72
N ILE A 213 12.14 10.05 -5.78
CA ILE A 213 12.77 9.26 -4.69
C ILE A 213 14.19 9.78 -4.42
N THR A 214 14.95 10.05 -5.48
CA THR A 214 16.32 10.54 -5.38
C THR A 214 16.37 11.93 -4.73
N ARG A 215 15.48 12.85 -5.14
CA ARG A 215 15.35 14.19 -4.56
C ARG A 215 14.99 14.12 -3.06
N ILE A 216 13.90 13.44 -2.71
CA ILE A 216 13.44 13.31 -1.31
C ILE A 216 14.55 12.75 -0.41
N VAL A 217 15.15 11.61 -0.77
CA VAL A 217 16.18 10.97 0.06
C VAL A 217 17.46 11.81 0.14
N ASN A 218 17.83 12.52 -0.93
CA ASN A 218 18.98 13.43 -0.90
C ASN A 218 18.69 14.66 -0.04
N TYR A 219 17.49 15.24 -0.14
CA TYR A 219 17.08 16.37 0.68
C TYR A 219 17.14 16.03 2.16
N MET A 220 16.57 14.89 2.53
CA MET A 220 16.60 14.42 3.92
C MET A 220 18.02 14.24 4.45
N LYS A 221 18.99 13.87 3.59
CA LYS A 221 20.40 13.66 3.93
C LYS A 221 21.22 14.95 3.97
N GLU A 222 20.95 15.92 3.11
CA GLU A 222 21.88 17.05 2.90
C GLU A 222 21.25 18.41 3.21
N GLY A 223 19.92 18.50 3.41
CA GLY A 223 19.17 19.71 3.71
C GLY A 223 19.64 20.91 2.87
N ASP A 224 19.41 20.88 1.55
CA ASP A 224 19.93 21.85 0.55
C ASP A 224 21.33 22.44 0.85
N SER A 225 22.26 21.62 1.37
CA SER A 225 23.64 22.06 1.54
C SER A 225 24.41 22.02 0.22
N THR A 226 23.82 22.52 -0.88
CA THR A 226 24.62 22.89 -2.07
C THR A 226 25.61 24.02 -1.74
N ARG A 227 25.48 24.65 -0.56
CA ARG A 227 26.51 25.48 0.07
C ARG A 227 26.72 25.11 1.54
N VAL A 228 27.57 24.11 1.79
CA VAL A 228 28.34 24.13 3.04
C VAL A 228 29.26 25.36 2.98
N TYR A 229 28.79 26.50 3.50
CA TYR A 229 29.67 27.64 3.77
C TYR A 229 30.61 27.20 4.88
N LEU A 230 31.78 26.68 4.49
CA LEU A 230 32.91 26.50 5.38
C LEU A 230 33.35 27.90 5.82
N ASP A 231 32.80 28.42 6.92
CA ASP A 231 33.34 29.61 7.57
C ASP A 231 34.72 29.24 8.14
N PRO A 232 35.83 29.74 7.57
CA PRO A 232 37.17 29.38 8.02
C PRO A 232 37.46 29.82 9.46
N SER A 233 36.61 30.68 10.03
CA SER A 233 36.71 31.18 11.39
C SER A 233 35.87 30.39 12.41
N ASP A 234 35.08 29.40 11.97
CA ASP A 234 34.40 28.48 12.88
C ASP A 234 35.46 27.62 13.61
N PRO A 235 35.62 27.75 14.95
CA PRO A 235 36.60 26.97 15.70
C PRO A 235 36.34 25.45 15.68
N ASN A 236 35.21 25.01 15.12
CA ASN A 236 34.87 23.60 14.93
C ASN A 236 35.30 23.03 13.57
N LEU A 237 35.89 23.84 12.68
CA LEU A 237 36.26 23.43 11.30
C LEU A 237 37.31 22.30 11.21
N PHE A 238 38.05 22.04 12.29
CA PHE A 238 39.06 20.95 12.35
C PHE A 238 38.76 19.89 13.41
N GLY A 239 37.60 19.93 14.06
CA GLY A 239 37.20 18.96 15.06
C GLY A 239 35.94 18.24 14.62
N MET A 240 36.07 17.08 13.95
CA MET A 240 34.98 16.11 13.73
C MET A 240 33.57 16.74 13.68
N GLN A 241 33.32 17.69 12.77
CA GLN A 241 31.94 17.91 12.32
C GLN A 241 31.61 16.62 11.55
N GLY A 242 30.73 15.75 12.02
CA GLY A 242 29.44 16.07 12.63
C GLY A 242 28.33 15.96 11.58
N ASP A 243 28.69 15.86 10.29
CA ASP A 243 27.81 15.62 9.13
C ASP A 243 27.22 14.20 9.12
N ALA A 244 27.21 13.56 10.27
CA ALA A 244 26.63 12.26 10.45
C ALA A 244 25.25 12.33 11.11
N TRP A 245 24.85 13.52 11.53
CA TRP A 245 23.50 13.89 11.93
C TRP A 245 22.67 14.34 10.72
N ASP A 246 23.16 14.09 9.52
CA ASP A 246 22.72 14.63 8.23
C ASP A 246 21.29 14.26 7.82
N PHE A 247 20.73 13.21 8.42
CA PHE A 247 19.32 12.87 8.24
C PHE A 247 18.41 13.73 9.14
N ILE A 248 18.45 15.05 8.97
CA ILE A 248 17.55 16.01 9.61
C ILE A 248 16.81 16.79 8.53
N ILE A 249 15.50 16.64 8.50
CA ILE A 249 14.63 17.41 7.60
C ILE A 249 14.56 18.84 8.14
N LYS A 250 14.97 19.80 7.32
CA LYS A 250 14.91 21.24 7.62
C LYS A 250 14.07 21.95 6.58
N ASN A 251 13.45 23.04 6.97
CA ASN A 251 12.84 23.95 6.01
C ASN A 251 13.97 24.71 5.25
N PRO A 252 13.97 24.71 3.91
CA PRO A 252 15.06 25.27 3.09
C PRO A 252 15.13 26.80 3.15
N VAL A 253 14.06 27.47 3.61
CA VAL A 253 14.00 28.94 3.70
C VAL A 253 14.32 29.42 5.11
N THR A 254 13.79 28.76 6.14
CA THR A 254 14.03 29.15 7.53
C THR A 254 15.28 28.51 8.12
N PHE A 255 15.77 27.42 7.53
CA PHE A 255 16.85 26.55 8.02
C PHE A 255 16.59 25.88 9.37
N GLU A 256 15.35 25.97 9.87
CA GLU A 256 14.93 25.30 11.10
C GLU A 256 14.52 23.85 10.81
N PRO A 257 14.74 22.90 11.74
CA PRO A 257 14.16 21.57 11.66
C PRO A 257 12.64 21.62 11.52
N VAL A 258 12.08 20.71 10.72
CA VAL A 258 10.62 20.63 10.56
C VAL A 258 9.94 20.21 11.86
N LEU A 259 8.75 20.73 12.13
CA LEU A 259 8.09 20.51 13.42
C LEU A 259 7.80 19.03 13.74
N ARG A 260 7.61 18.19 12.72
CA ARG A 260 7.14 16.80 12.86
C ARG A 260 8.11 15.81 12.22
N GLY A 261 8.82 15.06 13.05
CA GLY A 261 9.67 13.97 12.57
C GLY A 261 10.97 14.45 11.91
N GLU A 262 11.53 15.58 12.35
CA GLU A 262 12.79 16.13 11.84
C GLU A 262 13.93 15.11 11.74
N ASN A 263 14.06 14.21 12.72
CA ASN A 263 15.22 13.33 12.84
C ASN A 263 14.96 11.97 12.19
N ALA A 264 15.46 11.81 10.97
CA ALA A 264 15.43 10.58 10.19
C ALA A 264 16.68 9.71 10.37
N PHE A 265 17.65 10.11 11.20
CA PHE A 265 18.96 9.46 11.31
C PHE A 265 18.87 7.96 11.61
N LEU A 266 17.98 7.60 12.55
CA LEU A 266 17.75 6.20 12.95
C LEU A 266 17.20 5.33 11.81
N LEU A 267 16.61 5.94 10.79
CA LEU A 267 15.99 5.29 9.65
C LEU A 267 16.78 5.49 8.34
N SER A 268 17.88 6.26 8.38
CA SER A 268 18.69 6.63 7.22
C SER A 268 19.11 5.43 6.36
N LYS A 269 19.44 4.30 7.00
CA LYS A 269 19.75 3.04 6.31
C LYS A 269 18.58 2.50 5.50
N GLY A 270 17.38 2.52 6.06
CA GLY A 270 16.15 2.19 5.33
C GLY A 270 15.97 3.07 4.09
N PHE A 271 16.09 4.39 4.23
CA PHE A 271 15.94 5.33 3.11
C PHE A 271 16.96 5.12 2.00
N THR A 272 18.25 5.10 2.36
CA THR A 272 19.35 4.94 1.40
C THR A 272 19.28 3.60 0.66
N SER A 273 18.90 2.53 1.35
CA SER A 273 18.71 1.21 0.73
C SER A 273 17.44 1.12 -0.10
N ALA A 274 16.32 1.71 0.33
CA ALA A 274 15.11 1.80 -0.49
C ALA A 274 15.38 2.57 -1.79
N LYS A 275 16.04 3.74 -1.71
CA LYS A 275 16.49 4.50 -2.89
C LYS A 275 17.33 3.63 -3.81
N TYR A 276 18.37 2.96 -3.30
CA TYR A 276 19.21 2.09 -4.11
C TYR A 276 18.41 0.99 -4.82
N HIS A 277 17.44 0.37 -4.14
CA HIS A 277 16.64 -0.70 -4.74
C HIS A 277 15.61 -0.25 -5.77
N PHE A 278 15.18 1.02 -5.73
CA PHE A 278 14.28 1.56 -6.73
C PHE A 278 15.01 2.21 -7.90
N THR A 279 16.09 2.96 -7.65
CA THR A 279 16.74 3.80 -8.67
C THR A 279 18.08 3.24 -9.16
N GLY A 280 18.62 2.21 -8.50
CA GLY A 280 19.98 1.72 -8.73
C GLY A 280 21.08 2.70 -8.29
N LEU A 281 20.73 3.87 -7.75
CA LEU A 281 21.68 4.90 -7.32
C LEU A 281 22.03 4.70 -5.85
N TYR A 282 23.27 4.29 -5.61
CA TYR A 282 23.81 4.14 -4.26
C TYR A 282 24.10 5.51 -3.64
N SER A 283 23.61 5.72 -2.41
CA SER A 283 23.91 6.91 -1.60
C SER A 283 24.44 6.45 -0.24
N PRO A 284 25.77 6.35 -0.04
CA PRO A 284 26.30 6.00 1.26
C PRO A 284 25.95 7.09 2.28
N THR A 285 25.82 6.72 3.55
CA THR A 285 25.90 7.73 4.61
C THR A 285 27.32 8.32 4.62
N THR A 286 27.43 9.60 4.94
CA THR A 286 28.60 10.47 4.73
C THR A 286 29.87 10.03 5.49
N ASP A 287 29.75 9.27 6.59
CA ASP A 287 30.87 8.74 7.39
C ASP A 287 30.67 7.24 7.70
N LEU A 288 31.68 6.40 7.39
CA LEU A 288 31.71 4.96 7.67
C LEU A 288 31.40 4.62 9.14
N MET A 289 31.87 5.44 10.09
CA MET A 289 31.58 5.22 11.51
C MET A 289 30.08 5.34 11.79
N MET A 290 29.43 6.29 11.13
CA MET A 290 28.06 6.67 11.40
C MET A 290 27.09 5.84 10.58
N ASP A 291 27.53 5.41 9.40
CA ASP A 291 26.98 4.28 8.66
C ASP A 291 26.86 3.04 9.55
N THR A 292 27.93 2.73 10.29
CA THR A 292 27.98 1.58 11.22
C THR A 292 27.04 1.76 12.41
N ILE A 293 26.91 3.00 12.94
CA ILE A 293 25.99 3.30 14.05
C ILE A 293 24.53 3.21 13.58
N ALA A 294 24.19 3.86 12.46
CA ALA A 294 22.86 3.80 11.87
C ALA A 294 22.48 2.35 11.53
N ASP A 295 23.41 1.59 10.96
CA ASP A 295 23.26 0.14 10.73
C ASP A 295 22.94 -0.63 12.01
N THR A 296 23.75 -0.42 13.05
CA THR A 296 23.59 -1.12 14.33
C THR A 296 22.26 -0.77 14.99
N LEU A 297 21.85 0.50 14.95
CA LEU A 297 20.60 0.97 15.54
C LEU A 297 19.38 0.47 14.76
N PHE A 298 19.42 0.54 13.43
CA PHE A 298 18.35 0.04 12.57
C PHE A 298 18.12 -1.46 12.80
N LYS A 299 19.19 -2.26 12.83
CA LYS A 299 19.14 -3.70 13.19
C LYS A 299 18.70 -3.94 14.63
N ALA A 300 19.07 -3.07 15.57
CA ALA A 300 18.62 -3.18 16.95
C ALA A 300 17.10 -2.95 17.07
N PHE A 301 16.55 -2.00 16.31
CA PHE A 301 15.11 -1.76 16.28
C PHE A 301 14.32 -2.95 15.75
N GLU A 302 14.92 -3.86 14.99
CA GLU A 302 14.26 -5.11 14.61
C GLU A 302 13.95 -6.01 15.80
N SER A 303 14.79 -5.97 16.84
CA SER A 303 14.64 -6.79 18.04
C SER A 303 13.58 -6.26 19.02
N PHE A 304 13.06 -5.05 18.81
CA PHE A 304 12.11 -4.40 19.69
C PHE A 304 10.94 -3.81 18.90
N ILE A 305 9.70 -4.11 19.31
CA ILE A 305 8.54 -3.35 18.84
C ILE A 305 8.62 -1.96 19.48
N ILE A 306 8.68 -0.91 18.67
CA ILE A 306 8.67 0.47 19.14
C ILE A 306 7.21 0.82 19.47
N PRO A 307 6.88 1.11 20.75
CA PRO A 307 5.51 1.39 21.12
C PRO A 307 5.11 2.79 20.66
N ASN A 308 4.33 2.91 19.58
CA ASN A 308 3.65 4.11 19.04
C ASN A 308 3.51 3.98 17.51
N ASP A 309 2.99 5.02 16.87
CA ASP A 309 2.93 5.19 15.42
C ASP A 309 4.32 5.42 14.75
N GLN A 310 5.43 5.03 15.37
CA GLN A 310 6.76 5.07 14.73
C GLN A 310 7.19 3.71 14.17
N ASP A 311 6.63 2.61 14.67
CA ASP A 311 7.05 1.28 14.21
C ASP A 311 6.71 1.04 12.75
N PHE A 312 5.60 1.63 12.27
CA PHE A 312 5.17 1.50 10.88
C PHE A 312 6.21 2.05 9.90
N LYS A 313 6.88 3.14 10.28
CA LYS A 313 7.95 3.78 9.50
C LYS A 313 9.09 2.80 9.28
N LEU A 314 9.50 2.12 10.36
CA LEU A 314 10.55 1.11 10.32
C LEU A 314 10.15 -0.10 9.46
N ILE A 315 8.97 -0.69 9.69
CA ILE A 315 8.57 -1.90 8.95
C ILE A 315 8.32 -1.60 7.47
N ASN A 316 7.82 -0.41 7.13
CA ASN A 316 7.61 -0.02 5.74
C ASN A 316 8.96 0.22 5.03
N LEU A 317 9.90 0.91 5.67
CA LEU A 317 11.27 1.00 5.16
C LEU A 317 11.94 -0.36 5.04
N ASN A 318 11.76 -1.27 6.00
CA ASN A 318 12.26 -2.65 5.89
C ASN A 318 11.67 -3.39 4.68
N ALA A 319 10.38 -3.19 4.43
CA ALA A 319 9.70 -3.78 3.29
C ALA A 319 10.22 -3.26 1.94
N MET A 320 10.63 -1.99 1.87
CA MET A 320 11.16 -1.37 0.65
C MET A 320 12.68 -1.49 0.48
N SER A 321 13.43 -1.66 1.56
CA SER A 321 14.89 -1.65 1.56
C SER A 321 15.52 -3.04 1.53
N ASN A 322 14.77 -4.09 1.89
CA ASN A 322 15.30 -5.44 2.08
C ASN A 322 16.58 -5.48 2.94
N TYR A 323 16.74 -4.50 3.85
CA TYR A 323 17.93 -4.31 4.66
C TYR A 323 17.79 -5.00 6.01
N TRP A 324 18.53 -6.09 6.23
CA TRP A 324 18.40 -6.94 7.43
C TRP A 324 19.76 -7.36 8.03
N PRO A 325 19.83 -7.87 9.27
CA PRO A 325 21.06 -8.03 10.07
C PRO A 325 22.10 -8.97 9.46
N SER A 326 21.66 -9.93 8.65
CA SER A 326 22.55 -10.83 7.89
C SER A 326 23.30 -10.16 6.74
N GLY A 327 23.09 -8.85 6.53
CA GLY A 327 23.80 -7.98 5.60
C GLY A 327 22.96 -7.60 4.38
N LEU A 328 23.33 -6.48 3.75
CA LEU A 328 23.04 -6.21 2.34
C LEU A 328 23.59 -7.39 1.54
N GLN A 329 22.76 -8.39 1.29
CA GLN A 329 23.11 -9.47 0.39
C GLN A 329 22.28 -9.25 -0.85
N GLU A 330 22.94 -8.80 -1.92
CA GLU A 330 22.42 -8.74 -3.29
C GLU A 330 21.87 -10.09 -3.77
N ASP A 331 22.10 -11.16 -3.00
CA ASP A 331 21.55 -12.48 -3.25
C ASP A 331 20.10 -12.61 -2.74
N THR A 332 19.19 -12.74 -3.70
CA THR A 332 17.77 -13.06 -3.52
C THR A 332 17.50 -14.31 -2.67
N SER A 333 18.50 -15.16 -2.41
CA SER A 333 18.39 -16.37 -1.59
C SER A 333 17.92 -16.14 -0.14
N ASN A 334 17.99 -14.92 0.38
CA ASN A 334 17.53 -14.56 1.73
C ASN A 334 16.22 -13.74 1.77
N THR A 335 15.54 -13.53 0.65
CA THR A 335 14.21 -12.87 0.63
C THR A 335 13.21 -13.57 1.56
N GLU A 336 13.32 -14.90 1.70
CA GLU A 336 12.54 -15.70 2.64
C GLU A 336 12.82 -15.37 4.12
N TYR A 337 14.08 -15.09 4.48
CA TYR A 337 14.46 -14.73 5.85
C TYR A 337 13.84 -13.40 6.27
N ASN A 338 13.77 -12.46 5.32
CA ASN A 338 13.26 -11.12 5.57
C ASN A 338 11.73 -11.12 5.73
N ALA A 339 11.03 -11.89 4.89
CA ALA A 339 9.59 -12.12 5.05
C ALA A 339 9.24 -12.77 6.41
N ARG A 340 10.11 -13.64 6.93
CA ARG A 340 9.93 -14.32 8.22
C ARG A 340 9.94 -13.38 9.43
N ILE A 341 10.71 -12.30 9.40
CA ILE A 341 10.78 -11.34 10.51
C ILE A 341 9.69 -10.28 10.36
N LEU A 342 9.47 -9.82 9.13
CA LEU A 342 8.52 -8.76 8.83
C LEU A 342 7.08 -9.17 9.13
N GLY A 343 6.68 -10.39 8.76
CA GLY A 343 5.33 -10.90 8.95
C GLY A 343 4.83 -10.81 10.40
N PRO A 344 5.51 -11.44 11.39
CA PRO A 344 5.02 -11.48 12.77
C PRO A 344 4.89 -10.10 13.40
N ARG A 345 5.86 -9.22 13.12
CA ARG A 345 5.85 -7.86 13.58
C ARG A 345 4.70 -7.06 12.97
N ALA A 346 4.55 -7.13 11.65
CA ALA A 346 3.47 -6.49 10.91
C ALA A 346 2.09 -6.94 11.40
N GLN A 347 1.88 -8.26 11.56
CA GLN A 347 0.64 -8.82 12.08
C GLN A 347 0.33 -8.34 13.50
N SER A 348 1.33 -8.33 14.39
CA SER A 348 1.13 -7.94 15.79
C SER A 348 0.65 -6.49 15.98
N GLN A 349 0.83 -5.65 14.96
CA GLN A 349 0.50 -4.23 14.97
C GLN A 349 -0.58 -3.84 13.96
N GLY A 350 -1.12 -4.80 13.22
CA GLY A 350 -2.18 -4.55 12.24
C GLY A 350 -1.70 -3.98 10.91
N TYR A 351 -0.40 -4.03 10.60
CA TYR A 351 0.18 -3.61 9.33
C TYR A 351 0.29 -4.79 8.35
N GLU A 352 -0.76 -5.60 8.24
CA GLU A 352 -0.67 -6.90 7.57
C GLU A 352 -0.38 -6.82 6.07
N TRP A 353 -0.46 -5.63 5.47
CA TRP A 353 -0.09 -5.35 4.08
C TRP A 353 1.41 -5.33 3.82
N VAL A 354 2.23 -5.01 4.83
CA VAL A 354 3.67 -4.77 4.68
C VAL A 354 4.43 -5.98 4.12
N PRO A 355 4.11 -7.23 4.49
CA PRO A 355 4.68 -8.41 3.83
C PRO A 355 4.32 -8.54 2.34
N MET A 356 3.12 -8.11 1.92
CA MET A 356 2.76 -8.09 0.50
C MET A 356 3.57 -7.02 -0.26
N LEU A 357 3.74 -5.84 0.32
CA LEU A 357 4.60 -4.80 -0.24
C LEU A 357 6.02 -5.34 -0.46
N HIS A 358 6.64 -5.94 0.56
CA HIS A 358 7.99 -6.51 0.45
C HIS A 358 8.06 -7.55 -0.68
N GLN A 359 7.06 -8.43 -0.76
CA GLN A 359 7.01 -9.43 -1.83
C GLN A 359 6.83 -8.81 -3.22
N LEU A 360 6.09 -7.71 -3.37
CA LEU A 360 5.99 -7.02 -4.66
C LEU A 360 7.28 -6.33 -5.06
N VAL A 361 7.99 -5.75 -4.09
CA VAL A 361 9.25 -5.06 -4.35
C VAL A 361 10.39 -6.06 -4.63
N PHE A 362 10.44 -7.20 -3.95
CA PHE A 362 11.59 -8.11 -4.00
C PHE A 362 11.31 -9.53 -4.49
N GLY A 363 10.05 -9.94 -4.55
CA GLY A 363 9.64 -11.31 -4.82
C GLY A 363 9.70 -11.69 -6.30
N GLY A 364 10.66 -12.56 -6.63
CA GLY A 364 10.50 -13.55 -7.68
C GLY A 364 9.49 -14.64 -7.30
N VAL A 365 9.30 -15.65 -8.17
CA VAL A 365 8.22 -16.67 -8.21
C VAL A 365 7.83 -17.43 -6.92
N ASN A 366 8.54 -17.27 -5.80
CA ASN A 366 8.31 -18.01 -4.57
C ASN A 366 7.46 -17.19 -3.57
N ASN A 367 6.26 -17.67 -3.25
CA ASN A 367 5.38 -17.12 -2.23
C ASN A 367 5.96 -17.34 -0.82
N TYR A 368 6.88 -16.48 -0.39
CA TYR A 368 7.54 -16.57 0.94
C TYR A 368 6.62 -16.22 2.13
N LEU A 369 5.38 -15.80 1.88
CA LEU A 369 4.37 -15.63 2.92
C LEU A 369 4.03 -16.94 3.65
N MET A 370 4.44 -18.09 3.10
CA MET A 370 4.21 -19.45 3.61
C MET A 370 5.45 -20.01 4.34
N SER A 371 6.06 -19.28 5.28
CA SER A 371 7.27 -19.79 5.96
C SER A 371 6.96 -20.92 6.95
N GLU A 372 7.80 -21.96 7.01
CA GLU A 372 7.64 -23.19 7.82
C GLU A 372 7.75 -23.02 9.35
N LEU A 373 7.81 -21.80 9.90
CA LEU A 373 7.70 -21.64 11.36
C LEU A 373 6.24 -21.88 11.76
N PRO A 374 5.95 -22.30 13.01
CA PRO A 374 4.58 -22.58 13.43
C PRO A 374 3.92 -21.32 13.98
N PRO A 375 2.93 -20.72 13.29
CA PRO A 375 1.99 -19.84 13.95
C PRO A 375 0.60 -20.46 13.90
N ASP A 376 -0.04 -20.47 15.06
CA ASP A 376 -1.45 -20.82 15.23
C ASP A 376 -2.42 -19.79 14.60
N THR A 377 -1.96 -18.95 13.66
CA THR A 377 -2.77 -17.89 13.04
C THR A 377 -3.08 -18.20 11.58
N LEU A 378 -4.30 -17.86 11.15
CA LEU A 378 -4.79 -18.06 9.78
C LEU A 378 -3.91 -17.34 8.73
N PHE A 379 -3.28 -16.23 9.13
CA PHE A 379 -2.44 -15.37 8.30
C PHE A 379 -1.31 -16.12 7.57
N TYR A 380 -0.57 -17.00 8.25
CA TYR A 380 0.55 -17.72 7.63
C TYR A 380 0.16 -19.07 7.07
N ASN A 381 -0.81 -19.73 7.68
CA ASN A 381 -1.28 -21.04 7.22
C ASN A 381 -2.05 -20.90 5.89
N ASN A 382 -2.68 -19.74 5.67
CA ASN A 382 -3.45 -19.45 4.47
C ASN A 382 -3.46 -17.93 4.19
N PRO A 383 -2.33 -17.33 3.78
CA PRO A 383 -2.27 -15.89 3.46
C PRO A 383 -3.30 -15.50 2.41
N PHE A 384 -3.48 -16.33 1.38
CA PHE A 384 -4.53 -16.14 0.38
C PHE A 384 -5.91 -15.98 1.01
N GLY A 385 -6.32 -16.95 1.85
CA GLY A 385 -7.63 -16.92 2.49
C GLY A 385 -7.77 -15.80 3.53
N TYR A 386 -6.68 -15.43 4.20
CA TYR A 386 -6.68 -14.30 5.13
C TYR A 386 -6.92 -12.97 4.42
N TYR A 387 -6.16 -12.66 3.36
CA TYR A 387 -6.32 -11.41 2.64
C TYR A 387 -7.64 -11.36 1.86
N ALA A 388 -8.07 -12.49 1.28
CA ALA A 388 -9.41 -12.59 0.68
C ALA A 388 -10.50 -12.27 1.71
N TYR A 389 -10.40 -12.83 2.93
CA TYR A 389 -11.32 -12.54 4.02
C TYR A 389 -11.32 -11.05 4.40
N LEU A 390 -10.15 -10.42 4.49
CA LEU A 390 -10.09 -8.98 4.78
C LEU A 390 -10.79 -8.15 3.70
N LEU A 391 -10.56 -8.45 2.42
CA LEU A 391 -11.22 -7.78 1.29
C LEU A 391 -12.73 -7.98 1.30
N ASP A 392 -13.20 -9.19 1.62
CA ASP A 392 -14.62 -9.52 1.74
C ASP A 392 -15.32 -8.71 2.84
N LEU A 393 -14.61 -8.41 3.94
CA LEU A 393 -15.13 -7.58 5.02
C LEU A 393 -15.25 -6.09 4.66
N ALA A 394 -14.65 -5.63 3.55
CA ALA A 394 -14.74 -4.21 3.20
C ALA A 394 -16.19 -3.84 2.86
N PRO A 395 -16.75 -2.78 3.48
CA PRO A 395 -18.13 -2.36 3.24
C PRO A 395 -18.30 -1.88 1.78
N PRO A 396 -19.36 -2.28 1.06
CA PRO A 396 -19.55 -1.84 -0.34
C PRO A 396 -19.70 -0.31 -0.46
N GLU A 397 -20.21 0.35 0.57
CA GLU A 397 -20.37 1.80 0.63
C GLU A 397 -19.06 2.58 0.84
N GLY A 398 -17.96 1.92 1.20
CA GLY A 398 -16.70 2.59 1.57
C GLY A 398 -16.46 2.56 3.08
N PRO A 399 -15.20 2.62 3.53
CA PRO A 399 -14.87 2.62 4.95
C PRO A 399 -15.40 3.90 5.62
N PHE A 400 -15.94 3.76 6.82
CA PHE A 400 -16.37 4.89 7.64
C PHE A 400 -16.32 4.56 9.13
N ASN A 401 -16.17 5.60 9.94
CA ASN A 401 -16.38 5.54 11.38
C ASN A 401 -16.86 6.91 11.87
N TYR A 402 -18.06 6.99 12.41
CA TYR A 402 -18.66 8.24 12.92
C TYR A 402 -18.49 8.40 14.44
N GLY A 403 -17.59 7.62 15.05
CA GLY A 403 -17.37 7.55 16.49
C GLY A 403 -18.49 6.81 17.22
N ASN A 404 -18.36 6.70 18.55
CA ASN A 404 -19.35 6.03 19.42
C ASN A 404 -19.71 4.59 19.01
N GLY A 405 -18.82 3.90 18.28
CA GLY A 405 -19.04 2.54 17.81
C GLY A 405 -19.90 2.45 16.53
N LEU A 406 -20.10 3.56 15.82
CA LEU A 406 -20.85 3.60 14.57
C LEU A 406 -19.89 3.46 13.36
N TYR A 407 -19.62 2.21 13.01
CA TYR A 407 -18.85 1.80 11.83
C TYR A 407 -19.43 0.47 11.29
N PRO A 408 -19.27 0.15 9.99
CA PRO A 408 -19.90 -1.02 9.41
C PRO A 408 -19.14 -2.29 9.81
N GLU A 409 -17.81 -2.24 9.76
CA GLU A 409 -16.93 -3.38 10.01
C GLU A 409 -15.67 -2.90 10.73
N TRP A 410 -15.25 -3.64 11.76
CA TRP A 410 -14.11 -3.24 12.61
C TRP A 410 -12.82 -3.12 11.79
N GLU A 411 -12.59 -4.04 10.86
CA GLU A 411 -11.37 -4.06 10.02
C GLU A 411 -11.24 -2.82 9.10
N TRP A 412 -12.34 -2.13 8.82
CA TRP A 412 -12.44 -1.02 7.86
C TRP A 412 -13.06 0.24 8.50
N SER A 413 -12.68 0.51 9.75
CA SER A 413 -13.22 1.58 10.60
C SER A 413 -12.17 2.59 11.08
N SER A 414 -11.01 2.64 10.41
CA SER A 414 -9.97 3.65 10.57
C SER A 414 -9.85 4.49 9.29
N SER A 415 -9.34 5.72 9.39
CA SER A 415 -9.11 6.59 8.23
C SER A 415 -8.16 5.98 7.18
N SER A 416 -7.20 5.18 7.62
CA SER A 416 -6.39 4.31 6.78
C SER A 416 -5.87 3.14 7.61
N ARG A 417 -6.17 1.91 7.19
CA ARG A 417 -5.65 0.68 7.79
C ARG A 417 -4.14 0.54 7.53
N THR A 418 -3.65 1.06 6.43
CA THR A 418 -2.25 0.98 6.01
C THR A 418 -1.35 1.92 6.82
N ILE A 419 -1.90 3.05 7.30
CA ILE A 419 -1.17 4.06 8.08
C ILE A 419 -1.50 3.99 9.59
N GLN A 420 -2.77 3.89 9.97
CA GLN A 420 -3.22 3.98 11.36
C GLN A 420 -4.10 2.78 11.78
N PRO A 421 -3.64 1.51 11.63
CA PRO A 421 -4.43 0.33 11.97
C PRO A 421 -4.82 0.24 13.44
N GLY A 422 -4.09 0.91 14.34
CA GLY A 422 -4.40 0.99 15.77
C GLY A 422 -5.72 1.71 16.08
N ARG A 423 -6.30 2.41 15.09
CA ARG A 423 -7.53 3.20 15.23
C ARG A 423 -8.80 2.48 14.80
N ARG A 424 -8.67 1.23 14.37
CA ARG A 424 -9.82 0.37 14.06
C ARG A 424 -10.75 0.27 15.27
N GLY A 425 -12.01 0.60 15.06
CA GLY A 425 -13.05 0.61 16.07
C GLY A 425 -12.91 1.72 17.09
N GLU A 426 -12.14 2.77 16.79
CA GLU A 426 -11.98 3.92 17.69
C GLU A 426 -13.35 4.53 18.02
N MET A 427 -13.60 4.70 19.32
CA MET A 427 -14.84 5.26 19.86
C MET A 427 -14.83 6.79 19.89
N SER A 428 -13.65 7.39 19.76
CA SER A 428 -13.44 8.84 19.74
C SER A 428 -14.10 9.47 18.51
N ASN A 429 -14.60 10.70 18.67
CA ASN A 429 -15.07 11.52 17.55
C ASN A 429 -13.93 12.38 16.98
N ALA A 430 -12.66 11.95 17.11
CA ALA A 430 -11.54 12.76 16.66
C ALA A 430 -11.45 12.82 15.12
N PHE A 431 -11.90 11.76 14.42
CA PHE A 431 -11.86 11.68 12.95
C PHE A 431 -13.15 11.03 12.43
N PRO A 432 -14.32 11.62 12.73
CA PRO A 432 -15.60 11.00 12.42
C PRO A 432 -15.94 11.25 10.95
N GLY A 433 -16.05 10.22 10.13
CA GLY A 433 -16.32 10.46 8.71
C GLY A 433 -16.35 9.23 7.83
N ASN A 434 -16.58 9.50 6.55
CA ASN A 434 -16.29 8.56 5.48
C ASN A 434 -14.82 8.70 5.10
N TYR A 435 -14.19 7.61 4.72
CA TYR A 435 -12.78 7.55 4.37
C TYR A 435 -12.61 7.16 2.90
N ASN A 436 -11.49 7.58 2.31
CA ASN A 436 -11.28 7.54 0.87
C ASN A 436 -11.08 6.12 0.27
N GLY A 437 -10.84 5.11 1.11
CA GLY A 437 -10.71 3.71 0.71
C GLY A 437 -9.42 3.35 -0.03
N LEU A 438 -8.40 4.21 -0.01
CA LEU A 438 -7.09 3.95 -0.61
C LEU A 438 -6.43 2.68 -0.04
N ASP A 439 -6.58 2.45 1.26
CA ASP A 439 -6.11 1.24 1.92
C ASP A 439 -6.74 -0.03 1.33
N TYR A 440 -8.06 -0.06 1.09
CA TYR A 440 -8.73 -1.18 0.43
C TYR A 440 -8.17 -1.41 -0.98
N MET A 441 -8.04 -0.34 -1.76
CA MET A 441 -7.53 -0.42 -3.14
C MET A 441 -6.08 -0.92 -3.19
N LEU A 442 -5.24 -0.47 -2.26
CA LEU A 442 -3.88 -0.99 -2.07
C LEU A 442 -3.89 -2.49 -1.75
N TYR A 443 -4.68 -2.92 -0.76
CA TYR A 443 -4.80 -4.34 -0.41
C TYR A 443 -5.29 -5.19 -1.59
N PHE A 444 -6.32 -4.72 -2.31
CA PHE A 444 -6.89 -5.42 -3.45
C PHE A 444 -5.86 -5.58 -4.58
N ASN A 445 -5.12 -4.51 -4.91
CA ASN A 445 -4.12 -4.54 -5.96
C ASN A 445 -2.94 -5.44 -5.61
N MET A 446 -2.44 -5.35 -4.37
CA MET A 446 -1.37 -6.24 -3.91
C MET A 446 -1.81 -7.70 -3.89
N TYR A 447 -3.02 -7.97 -3.39
CA TYR A 447 -3.60 -9.31 -3.39
C TYR A 447 -3.73 -9.86 -4.81
N THR A 448 -4.20 -9.04 -5.75
CA THR A 448 -4.37 -9.44 -7.14
C THR A 448 -3.03 -9.77 -7.80
N LEU A 449 -2.03 -8.91 -7.64
CA LEU A 449 -0.71 -9.15 -8.24
C LEU A 449 0.00 -10.38 -7.66
N LEU A 450 -0.13 -10.62 -6.35
CA LEU A 450 0.59 -11.71 -5.67
C LEU A 450 -0.12 -13.05 -5.73
N PHE A 451 -1.46 -13.07 -5.71
CA PHE A 451 -2.23 -14.31 -5.59
C PHE A 451 -3.11 -14.61 -6.80
N SER A 452 -3.55 -13.59 -7.53
CA SER A 452 -4.27 -13.79 -8.80
C SER A 452 -3.32 -14.07 -9.97
N GLY A 453 -1.99 -13.99 -9.77
CA GLY A 453 -0.95 -14.44 -10.72
C GLY A 453 -0.99 -15.93 -11.09
N THR A 454 -1.91 -16.71 -10.51
CA THR A 454 -2.29 -18.04 -11.02
C THR A 454 -3.35 -17.97 -12.12
N ILE A 455 -3.71 -16.79 -12.64
CA ILE A 455 -4.76 -16.63 -13.66
C ILE A 455 -4.17 -16.28 -15.04
N GLY A 456 -2.90 -15.86 -15.14
CA GLY A 456 -2.27 -15.47 -16.43
C GLY A 456 -1.57 -16.58 -17.22
N SER A 457 -1.31 -17.76 -16.63
CA SER A 457 -0.81 -18.95 -17.36
C SER A 457 -1.10 -20.28 -16.66
N LYS A 458 -1.93 -20.25 -15.62
CA LYS A 458 -2.56 -21.42 -15.02
C LYS A 458 -4.01 -21.10 -14.68
N GLU A 459 -4.72 -20.54 -15.64
CA GLU A 459 -6.04 -21.07 -15.97
C GLU A 459 -5.86 -22.54 -16.40
N LEU A 460 -5.38 -23.38 -15.49
CA LEU A 460 -5.63 -24.79 -15.59
C LEU A 460 -7.09 -24.95 -15.26
N VAL A 461 -7.88 -24.90 -16.32
CA VAL A 461 -8.94 -25.87 -16.46
C VAL A 461 -9.96 -25.77 -15.32
N GLU A 462 -10.41 -24.55 -14.97
CA GLU A 462 -11.71 -24.45 -14.30
C GLU A 462 -12.81 -25.03 -15.18
N GLU A 463 -12.66 -24.99 -16.51
CA GLU A 463 -13.65 -25.51 -17.46
C GLU A 463 -13.80 -27.04 -17.49
N HIS A 464 -12.96 -27.83 -16.80
CA HIS A 464 -13.07 -29.29 -16.93
C HIS A 464 -12.99 -30.09 -15.63
N VAL A 465 -13.16 -29.50 -14.45
CA VAL A 465 -13.35 -30.27 -13.20
C VAL A 465 -14.81 -30.20 -12.79
N ASN A 466 -15.58 -31.22 -13.16
CA ASN A 466 -16.96 -31.35 -12.71
C ASN A 466 -17.04 -32.32 -11.52
N ILE A 467 -17.67 -31.85 -10.43
CA ILE A 467 -17.90 -32.66 -9.22
C ILE A 467 -19.41 -32.80 -9.01
N TYR A 468 -19.95 -34.00 -9.19
CA TYR A 468 -21.39 -34.22 -9.11
C TYR A 468 -21.79 -35.61 -8.59
N PRO A 469 -22.93 -35.76 -7.91
CA PRO A 469 -23.77 -34.66 -7.43
C PRO A 469 -23.08 -33.90 -6.28
N ASN A 470 -23.40 -32.62 -6.13
CA ASN A 470 -23.02 -31.83 -4.97
C ASN A 470 -24.19 -30.89 -4.64
N PRO A 471 -24.96 -31.10 -3.57
CA PRO A 471 -24.74 -32.06 -2.46
C PRO A 471 -24.84 -33.55 -2.86
N PHE A 472 -24.27 -34.44 -2.05
CA PHE A 472 -24.30 -35.91 -2.24
C PHE A 472 -24.64 -36.67 -0.95
N LYS A 473 -25.04 -37.95 -1.06
CA LYS A 473 -25.28 -38.85 0.09
C LYS A 473 -24.17 -39.89 0.28
N ASP A 474 -23.83 -40.60 -0.80
CA ASP A 474 -22.99 -41.81 -0.71
C ASP A 474 -21.64 -41.61 -1.39
N LYS A 475 -21.63 -40.95 -2.54
CA LYS A 475 -20.46 -40.80 -3.40
C LYS A 475 -20.55 -39.53 -4.24
N ILE A 476 -19.40 -39.00 -4.65
CA ILE A 476 -19.26 -37.97 -5.68
C ILE A 476 -18.59 -38.57 -6.92
N THR A 477 -18.84 -38.00 -8.08
CA THR A 477 -18.12 -38.27 -9.33
C THR A 477 -17.19 -37.09 -9.60
N LEU A 478 -15.92 -37.40 -9.86
CA LEU A 478 -14.98 -36.48 -10.48
C LEU A 478 -14.95 -36.76 -11.98
N ASP A 479 -15.07 -35.70 -12.77
CA ASP A 479 -14.96 -35.73 -14.23
C ASP A 479 -13.96 -34.63 -14.60
N ILE A 480 -12.75 -35.04 -14.94
CA ILE A 480 -11.54 -34.23 -15.15
C ILE A 480 -10.98 -34.59 -16.54
N THR A 481 -10.62 -33.60 -17.36
CA THR A 481 -10.05 -33.84 -18.71
C THR A 481 -8.66 -34.46 -18.70
N SER A 482 -7.97 -34.50 -17.56
CA SER A 482 -6.63 -35.07 -17.43
C SER A 482 -6.48 -35.80 -16.10
N PRO A 483 -5.68 -36.87 -16.02
CA PRO A 483 -5.54 -37.64 -14.79
C PRO A 483 -4.96 -36.76 -13.66
N ALA A 484 -5.66 -36.68 -12.54
CA ALA A 484 -5.24 -35.91 -11.38
C ALA A 484 -5.38 -36.72 -10.08
N ASN A 485 -4.52 -36.42 -9.11
CA ASN A 485 -4.67 -36.91 -7.75
C ASN A 485 -5.66 -36.02 -6.98
N TYR A 486 -6.28 -36.56 -5.94
CA TYR A 486 -7.19 -35.82 -5.08
C TYR A 486 -6.93 -36.12 -3.60
N GLU A 487 -7.22 -35.13 -2.77
CA GLU A 487 -7.21 -35.17 -1.31
C GLU A 487 -8.50 -34.54 -0.79
N ILE A 488 -9.15 -35.14 0.21
CA ILE A 488 -10.36 -34.63 0.84
C ILE A 488 -10.04 -34.33 2.30
N PHE A 489 -10.45 -33.15 2.74
CA PHE A 489 -10.28 -32.65 4.10
C PHE A 489 -11.64 -32.35 4.73
N GLY A 490 -11.75 -32.61 6.04
CA GLY A 490 -12.85 -32.11 6.84
C GLY A 490 -12.77 -30.58 6.97
N ILE A 491 -13.87 -29.95 7.41
CA ILE A 491 -13.89 -28.50 7.66
C ILE A 491 -12.93 -28.06 8.78
N ASP A 492 -12.49 -29.00 9.62
CA ASP A 492 -11.47 -28.81 10.66
C ASP A 492 -10.02 -28.98 10.13
N GLY A 493 -9.86 -29.11 8.80
CA GLY A 493 -8.57 -29.29 8.15
C GLY A 493 -7.99 -30.70 8.26
N ARG A 494 -8.67 -31.65 8.95
CA ARG A 494 -8.17 -33.02 9.05
C ARG A 494 -8.30 -33.73 7.71
N HIS A 495 -7.22 -34.38 7.29
CA HIS A 495 -7.22 -35.24 6.12
C HIS A 495 -8.17 -36.43 6.31
N VAL A 496 -9.04 -36.67 5.33
CA VAL A 496 -10.09 -37.69 5.36
C VAL A 496 -9.75 -38.86 4.43
N LEU A 497 -9.41 -38.55 3.18
CA LEU A 497 -9.19 -39.53 2.12
C LEU A 497 -8.32 -38.90 1.02
N SER A 498 -7.49 -39.69 0.37
CA SER A 498 -6.80 -39.31 -0.88
C SER A 498 -6.78 -40.46 -1.87
N GLY A 499 -6.56 -40.15 -3.14
CA GLY A 499 -6.48 -41.14 -4.22
C GLY A 499 -6.04 -40.52 -5.55
N GLY A 500 -5.85 -41.34 -6.58
CA GLY A 500 -5.41 -40.88 -7.90
C GLY A 500 -4.44 -41.84 -8.61
N PRO A 501 -4.14 -41.59 -9.90
CA PRO A 501 -4.70 -40.53 -10.74
C PRO A 501 -6.10 -40.89 -11.29
N VAL A 502 -7.01 -39.90 -11.37
CA VAL A 502 -8.38 -40.07 -11.87
C VAL A 502 -8.65 -39.05 -12.98
N GLU A 503 -9.10 -39.54 -14.14
CA GLU A 503 -9.74 -38.70 -15.17
C GLU A 503 -11.25 -38.65 -14.90
N LYS A 504 -11.91 -39.82 -14.91
CA LYS A 504 -13.32 -39.95 -14.57
C LYS A 504 -13.53 -41.07 -13.57
N GLY A 505 -14.04 -40.77 -12.38
CA GLY A 505 -14.14 -41.75 -11.31
C GLY A 505 -15.10 -41.36 -10.20
N SER A 506 -15.59 -42.35 -9.45
CA SER A 506 -16.46 -42.11 -8.29
C SER A 506 -15.72 -42.33 -6.99
N ILE A 507 -15.86 -41.38 -6.06
CA ILE A 507 -15.28 -41.44 -4.72
C ILE A 507 -16.38 -41.82 -3.73
N GLY A 508 -16.24 -42.98 -3.12
CA GLY A 508 -17.14 -43.45 -2.07
C GLY A 508 -16.88 -42.73 -0.75
N MET A 509 -17.92 -42.11 -0.20
CA MET A 509 -17.86 -41.31 1.04
C MET A 509 -18.84 -41.82 2.09
N ARG A 510 -19.44 -43.00 1.90
CA ARG A 510 -20.55 -43.53 2.72
C ARG A 510 -20.24 -43.59 4.22
N GLU A 511 -19.01 -43.93 4.58
CA GLU A 511 -18.59 -44.14 5.97
C GLU A 511 -18.31 -42.84 6.73
N PHE A 512 -18.23 -41.70 6.03
CA PHE A 512 -17.97 -40.41 6.66
C PHE A 512 -19.26 -39.74 7.15
N PRO A 513 -19.23 -38.97 8.25
CA PRO A 513 -20.41 -38.28 8.76
C PRO A 513 -20.93 -37.21 7.77
N PRO A 514 -22.23 -36.84 7.82
CA PRO A 514 -22.73 -35.68 7.07
C PRO A 514 -21.98 -34.40 7.47
N GLY A 515 -21.70 -33.52 6.50
CA GLY A 515 -20.92 -32.31 6.76
C GLY A 515 -20.37 -31.64 5.50
N ILE A 516 -19.59 -30.59 5.71
CA ILE A 516 -18.86 -29.88 4.66
C ILE A 516 -17.44 -30.46 4.59
N TYR A 517 -16.98 -30.69 3.37
CA TYR A 517 -15.63 -31.12 3.08
C TYR A 517 -15.00 -30.22 2.00
N ILE A 518 -13.68 -30.16 2.00
CA ILE A 518 -12.89 -29.51 0.94
C ILE A 518 -12.18 -30.62 0.17
N ILE A 519 -12.35 -30.65 -1.14
CA ILE A 519 -11.57 -31.51 -2.03
C ILE A 519 -10.51 -30.68 -2.74
N ARG A 520 -9.27 -31.12 -2.65
CA ARG A 520 -8.10 -30.60 -3.34
C ARG A 520 -7.74 -31.57 -4.46
N ILE A 521 -7.54 -31.09 -5.67
CA ILE A 521 -7.22 -31.88 -6.87
C ILE A 521 -5.89 -31.36 -7.39
N SER A 522 -4.92 -32.25 -7.60
CA SER A 522 -3.58 -31.92 -8.07
C SER A 522 -3.23 -32.69 -9.34
N ASP A 523 -2.93 -32.00 -10.43
CA ASP A 523 -2.49 -32.64 -11.67
C ASP A 523 -0.99 -33.02 -11.67
N ASN A 524 -0.50 -33.59 -12.77
CA ASN A 524 0.91 -33.99 -12.92
C ASN A 524 1.91 -32.82 -12.98
N ASN A 525 1.42 -31.59 -13.14
CA ASN A 525 2.22 -30.37 -13.21
C ASN A 525 2.15 -29.58 -11.88
N ASN A 526 1.71 -30.23 -10.80
CA ASN A 526 1.48 -29.66 -9.47
C ASN A 526 0.48 -28.49 -9.45
N ASN A 527 -0.45 -28.45 -10.40
CA ASN A 527 -1.55 -27.49 -10.39
C ASN A 527 -2.61 -27.94 -9.42
N ILE A 528 -3.07 -27.04 -8.56
CA ILE A 528 -3.97 -27.36 -7.47
C ILE A 528 -5.30 -26.63 -7.66
N ILE A 529 -6.40 -27.36 -7.65
CA ILE A 529 -7.76 -26.84 -7.63
C ILE A 529 -8.42 -27.27 -6.33
N THR A 530 -9.17 -26.38 -5.68
CA THR A 530 -9.97 -26.72 -4.50
C THR A 530 -11.45 -26.48 -4.74
N ARG A 531 -12.30 -27.36 -4.22
CA ARG A 531 -13.77 -27.26 -4.29
C ARG A 531 -14.41 -27.67 -2.97
N LYS A 532 -15.53 -27.03 -2.64
CA LYS A 532 -16.37 -27.40 -1.49
C LYS A 532 -17.38 -28.46 -1.90
N ILE A 533 -17.50 -29.53 -1.11
CA ILE A 533 -18.51 -30.58 -1.31
C ILE A 533 -19.35 -30.77 -0.03
N ILE A 534 -20.63 -31.09 -0.19
CA ILE A 534 -21.60 -31.18 0.92
C ILE A 534 -22.19 -32.58 1.00
N LYS A 535 -21.93 -33.30 2.09
CA LYS A 535 -22.52 -34.62 2.38
C LYS A 535 -23.79 -34.49 3.21
N GLN A 536 -24.90 -34.99 2.69
CA GLN A 536 -26.20 -35.01 3.36
C GLN A 536 -26.36 -36.25 4.26
N PRO A 537 -27.21 -36.18 5.31
CA PRO A 537 -27.67 -37.36 6.03
C PRO A 537 -28.46 -38.30 5.10
N TYR A 538 -28.44 -39.60 5.43
CA TYR A 538 -29.14 -40.65 4.68
C TYR A 538 -30.65 -40.51 4.74
#